data_AF-A0A843IZ63-F1
#
_entry.id   AF-A0A843IZ63-F1
#
_cell.length_a   1.000
_cell.length_b   1.000
_cell.length_c   1.000
_cell.angle_alpha   90.00
_cell.angle_beta   90.00
_cell.angle_gamma   90.00
#
_symmetry.space_group_name_H-M   'P 1'
#
loop_
_entity.id
_entity.type
_entity.pdbx_description
1 polymer ?
#
loop_
_entity_poly.entity_id
_entity_poly.type
_entity_poly.pdbx_seq_one_letter_code
_entity_poly.pdbx_strand_id
1 'polypeptide(L)'
;MTENEYPIANVAGREIPYDPETLRRINEHPCYSEHACHTAGRIHLPVAPKCNIQCNYCVRDYDCVNESRPGVCSEVLSPEEAVDLVKRAQDKFPYLKVIGI
;
A
#
# COMPACT_ATOMS: atom_id res chain seq x y z
N MET A 1 0.15 -8.80 -24.68
CA MET A 1 -0.25 -7.43 -25.06
C MET A 1 -1.28 -7.57 -26.16
N THR A 2 -2.47 -8.06 -25.80
CA THR A 2 -3.54 -8.36 -26.76
C THR A 2 -4.60 -7.26 -26.68
N GLU A 3 -5.21 -6.97 -27.82
CA GLU A 3 -6.25 -5.99 -28.07
C GLU A 3 -7.46 -6.16 -27.13
N ASN A 4 -7.41 -5.58 -25.92
CA ASN A 4 -8.49 -5.71 -24.94
C ASN A 4 -9.24 -4.39 -24.81
N GLU A 5 -10.44 -4.37 -25.38
CA GLU A 5 -11.46 -3.34 -25.15
C GLU A 5 -11.78 -3.31 -23.64
N TYR A 6 -11.52 -2.19 -22.98
CA TYR A 6 -11.79 -2.06 -21.55
C TYR A 6 -13.31 -2.03 -21.29
N PRO A 7 -13.84 -2.79 -20.32
CA PRO A 7 -15.25 -2.69 -19.95
C PRO A 7 -15.59 -1.27 -19.48
N ILE A 8 -16.82 -0.85 -19.79
CA ILE A 8 -17.32 0.49 -19.48
C ILE A 8 -18.17 0.43 -18.21
N ALA A 9 -17.80 1.21 -17.20
CA ALA A 9 -18.64 1.44 -16.03
C ALA A 9 -19.37 2.77 -16.17
N ASN A 10 -20.65 2.81 -15.79
CA ASN A 10 -21.38 4.07 -15.64
C ASN A 10 -21.16 4.58 -14.20
N VAL A 11 -20.38 5.65 -14.07
CA VAL A 11 -20.12 6.31 -12.78
C VAL A 11 -20.70 7.71 -12.83
N ALA A 12 -21.76 7.94 -12.04
CA ALA A 12 -22.46 9.23 -11.97
C ALA A 12 -22.86 9.78 -13.36
N GLY A 13 -23.32 8.91 -14.26
CA GLY A 13 -23.75 9.29 -15.61
C GLY A 13 -22.61 9.44 -16.63
N ARG A 14 -21.36 9.13 -16.25
CA ARG A 14 -20.21 9.10 -17.17
C ARG A 14 -19.83 7.67 -17.49
N GLU A 15 -19.64 7.38 -18.77
CA GLU A 15 -19.08 6.12 -19.25
C GLU A 15 -17.56 6.17 -19.16
N ILE A 16 -17.00 5.39 -18.26
CA ILE A 16 -15.55 5.37 -18.01
C ILE A 16 -15.04 3.96 -18.32
N PRO A 17 -14.11 3.80 -19.28
CA PRO A 17 -13.43 2.53 -19.49
C PRO A 17 -12.55 2.24 -18.27
N TYR A 18 -12.62 1.02 -17.75
CA TYR A 18 -11.82 0.61 -16.61
C TYR A 18 -11.11 -0.72 -16.84
N ASP A 19 -9.94 -0.85 -16.24
CA ASP A 19 -9.20 -2.10 -16.17
C ASP A 19 -9.75 -2.97 -15.02
N PRO A 20 -10.27 -4.18 -15.29
CA PRO A 20 -10.78 -5.08 -14.25
C PRO A 20 -9.77 -5.41 -13.16
N GLU A 21 -8.48 -5.52 -13.53
CA GLU A 21 -7.42 -5.83 -12.57
C GLU A 21 -7.17 -4.64 -11.62
N THR A 22 -7.21 -3.41 -12.14
CA THR A 22 -7.14 -2.20 -11.31
C THR A 22 -8.31 -2.12 -10.34
N LEU A 23 -9.53 -2.44 -10.78
CA LEU A 23 -10.71 -2.46 -9.90
C LEU A 23 -10.58 -3.52 -8.79
N ARG A 24 -10.03 -4.70 -9.11
CA ARG A 24 -9.72 -5.74 -8.11
C ARG A 24 -8.74 -5.23 -7.06
N ARG A 25 -7.65 -4.58 -7.48
CA ARG A 25 -6.65 -3.99 -6.56
C ARG A 25 -7.27 -2.95 -5.63
N ILE A 26 -8.17 -2.10 -6.14
CA ILE A 26 -8.88 -1.12 -5.31
C ILE A 26 -9.76 -1.83 -4.28
N ASN A 27 -10.54 -2.83 -4.72
CA ASN A 27 -11.49 -3.55 -3.87
C ASN A 27 -10.81 -4.39 -2.78
N GLU A 28 -9.59 -4.89 -3.00
CA GLU A 28 -8.83 -5.68 -2.03
C GLU A 28 -7.92 -4.83 -1.12
N HIS A 29 -7.75 -3.53 -1.41
CA HIS A 29 -6.77 -2.69 -0.72
C HIS A 29 -7.39 -1.87 0.42
N PRO A 30 -6.90 -2.00 1.67
CA PRO A 30 -7.55 -1.40 2.85
C PRO A 30 -7.48 0.13 2.91
N CYS A 31 -6.65 0.78 2.09
CA CYS A 31 -6.64 2.25 1.97
C CYS A 31 -7.69 2.80 0.98
N TYR A 32 -8.17 1.98 0.04
CA TYR A 32 -8.99 2.45 -1.09
C TYR A 32 -10.43 1.92 -1.06
N SER A 33 -10.68 0.87 -0.28
CA SER A 33 -12.00 0.26 -0.10
C SER A 33 -12.38 0.23 1.37
N GLU A 34 -13.53 0.82 1.70
CA GLU A 34 -14.10 0.80 3.06
C GLU A 34 -14.32 -0.64 3.54
N HIS A 35 -14.80 -1.52 2.67
CA HIS A 35 -14.98 -2.93 2.99
C HIS A 35 -13.63 -3.65 3.24
N ALA A 36 -12.62 -3.36 2.42
CA ALA A 36 -11.29 -3.93 2.60
C ALA A 36 -10.60 -3.45 3.88
N CYS A 37 -10.93 -2.25 4.36
CA CYS A 37 -10.38 -1.70 5.60
C CYS A 37 -10.63 -2.62 6.81
N HIS A 38 -11.74 -3.36 6.80
CA HIS A 38 -12.13 -4.28 7.86
C HIS A 38 -11.71 -5.73 7.64
N THR A 39 -11.29 -6.09 6.42
CA THR A 39 -11.03 -7.50 6.03
C THR A 39 -9.60 -7.77 5.59
N ALA A 40 -8.85 -6.74 5.19
CA ALA A 40 -7.50 -6.85 4.65
C ALA A 40 -6.48 -6.03 5.46
N GLY A 41 -5.29 -6.61 5.62
CA GLY A 41 -4.13 -5.96 6.24
C GLY A 41 -3.13 -5.44 5.20
N ARG A 42 -2.38 -4.41 5.60
CA ARG A 42 -1.21 -3.90 4.87
C ARG A 42 0.01 -3.84 5.78
N ILE A 43 1.20 -4.07 5.21
CA ILE A 43 2.49 -3.88 5.88
C ILE A 43 3.33 -2.87 5.11
N HIS A 44 4.05 -1.99 5.80
CA HIS A 44 5.05 -1.11 5.19
C HIS A 44 6.45 -1.62 5.53
N LEU A 45 7.36 -1.54 4.56
CA LEU A 45 8.74 -1.99 4.70
C LEU A 45 9.66 -0.77 4.88
N PRO A 46 10.35 -0.62 6.02
CA PRO A 46 11.20 0.54 6.29
C PRO A 46 12.55 0.44 5.56
N VAL A 47 12.53 0.48 4.22
CA VAL A 47 13.74 0.37 3.37
C VAL A 47 14.18 1.71 2.76
N ALA A 48 13.41 2.78 2.99
CA ALA A 48 13.59 4.08 2.35
C ALA A 48 13.92 5.21 3.37
N PRO A 49 15.15 5.27 3.92
CA PRO A 49 15.52 6.28 4.93
C PRO A 49 15.72 7.69 4.37
N LYS A 50 15.88 7.82 3.04
CA LYS A 50 16.16 9.10 2.39
C LYS A 50 14.88 9.66 1.77
N CYS A 51 14.49 10.85 2.18
CA CYS A 51 13.48 11.67 1.52
C CYS A 51 14.15 12.82 0.74
N ASN A 52 13.59 13.14 -0.43
CA ASN A 52 14.08 14.14 -1.39
C ASN A 52 13.50 15.55 -1.17
N ILE A 53 12.59 15.71 -0.21
CA ILE A 53 12.01 16.98 0.18
C ILE A 53 12.20 17.23 1.68
N GLN A 54 11.97 18.47 2.11
CA GLN A 54 11.94 18.87 3.50
C GLN A 54 10.63 19.60 3.77
N CYS A 55 9.70 18.94 4.46
CA CYS A 55 8.47 19.60 4.90
C CYS A 55 8.77 20.56 6.06
N ASN A 56 8.02 21.67 6.16
CA ASN A 56 8.19 22.65 7.23
C ASN A 56 7.92 22.10 8.65
N TYR A 57 7.20 20.98 8.73
CA TYR A 57 6.80 20.32 9.97
C TYR A 57 7.55 19.01 10.23
N CYS A 58 8.54 18.66 9.39
CA CYS A 58 9.26 17.39 9.48
C CYS A 58 10.64 17.58 10.11
N VAL A 59 11.02 16.73 11.06
CA VAL A 59 12.37 16.63 11.61
C VAL A 59 12.95 15.30 11.15
N ARG A 60 14.08 15.33 10.43
CA ARG A 60 14.64 14.16 9.72
C ARG A 60 15.28 13.11 10.62
N ASP A 61 15.42 13.40 11.90
CA ASP A 61 15.88 12.47 12.93
C ASP A 61 14.80 11.45 13.31
N TYR A 62 13.55 11.67 12.89
CA TYR A 62 12.41 10.80 13.17
C TYR A 62 11.74 10.30 11.88
N ASP A 63 10.90 9.28 12.05
CA ASP A 63 10.07 8.73 10.97
C ASP A 63 9.20 9.82 10.33
N CYS A 64 8.89 9.63 9.04
CA CYS A 64 8.04 10.56 8.30
C CYS A 64 6.69 10.74 9.00
N VAL A 65 6.43 11.95 9.51
CA VAL A 65 5.19 12.25 10.25
C VAL A 65 3.91 12.06 9.44
N ASN A 66 3.98 12.15 8.10
CA ASN A 66 2.81 11.90 7.24
C ASN A 66 2.36 10.44 7.29
N GLU A 67 3.27 9.51 7.57
CA GLU A 67 2.95 8.09 7.65
C GLU A 67 3.21 7.51 9.05
N SER A 68 3.54 8.35 10.05
CA SER A 68 3.85 7.93 11.43
C SER A 68 2.56 7.66 12.21
N ARG A 69 2.14 6.39 12.20
CA ARG A 69 1.00 5.86 12.94
C ARG A 69 1.44 4.64 13.78
N PRO A 70 0.65 4.19 14.75
CA PRO A 70 0.97 2.97 15.50
C PRO A 70 1.26 1.79 14.56
N GLY A 71 2.38 1.10 14.77
CA GLY A 71 2.83 -0.01 13.92
C GLY A 71 3.81 0.38 12.81
N VAL A 72 4.32 1.62 12.79
CA VAL A 72 5.47 2.03 11.96
C VAL A 72 6.77 1.68 12.67
N CYS A 73 7.78 1.29 11.90
CA CYS A 73 9.08 0.86 12.39
C CYS A 73 10.14 1.91 12.06
N SER A 74 10.88 2.37 13.07
CA SER A 74 11.99 3.31 12.91
C SER A 74 13.31 2.63 12.53
N GLU A 75 13.40 1.32 12.75
CA GLU A 75 14.55 0.54 12.30
C GLU A 75 14.53 0.41 10.78
N VAL A 76 15.61 0.85 10.14
CA VAL A 76 15.79 0.74 8.69
C VAL A 76 16.28 -0.67 8.36
N LEU A 77 15.55 -1.36 7.50
CA LEU A 77 15.89 -2.71 7.06
C LEU A 77 16.59 -2.69 5.70
N SER A 78 17.48 -3.66 5.49
CA SER A 78 17.96 -4.01 4.16
C SER A 78 16.83 -4.64 3.32
N PRO A 79 16.92 -4.60 1.97
CA PRO A 79 15.96 -5.27 1.11
C PRO A 79 15.77 -6.76 1.44
N GLU A 80 16.86 -7.45 1.80
CA GLU A 80 16.86 -8.86 2.16
C GLU A 80 16.09 -9.10 3.46
N GLU A 81 16.37 -8.31 4.51
CA GLU A 81 15.65 -8.38 5.79
C GLU A 81 14.17 -8.06 5.64
N ALA A 82 13.82 -7.11 4.76
CA ALA A 82 12.45 -6.74 4.48
C ALA A 82 11.67 -7.90 3.82
N VAL A 83 12.29 -8.65 2.91
CA VAL A 83 11.69 -9.85 2.32
C VAL A 83 11.43 -10.92 3.38
N ASP A 84 12.38 -11.13 4.29
CA ASP A 84 12.21 -12.12 5.36
C ASP A 84 11.20 -11.68 6.43
N LEU A 85 11.03 -10.37 6.64
CA LEU A 85 9.93 -9.83 7.43
C LEU A 85 8.58 -10.14 6.76
N VAL A 86 8.45 -9.91 5.46
CA VAL A 86 7.20 -10.20 4.72
C VAL A 86 6.81 -11.66 4.83
N LYS A 87 7.75 -12.59 4.62
CA LYS A 87 7.48 -14.04 4.72
C LYS A 87 6.92 -14.40 6.10
N ARG A 88 7.62 -13.98 7.17
CA ARG A 88 7.18 -14.22 8.55
C ARG A 88 5.83 -13.57 8.85
N ALA A 89 5.58 -12.38 8.31
CA ALA A 89 4.31 -11.68 8.50
C ALA A 89 3.16 -12.40 7.78
N GLN A 90 3.37 -12.89 6.55
CA GLN A 90 2.36 -13.66 5.82
C GLN A 90 2.00 -14.97 6.53
N ASP A 91 2.99 -15.68 7.08
CA ASP A 91 2.75 -16.92 7.84
C ASP A 91 1.89 -16.67 9.09
N LYS A 92 2.08 -15.51 9.75
CA LYS A 92 1.38 -15.16 10.99
C LYS A 92 0.03 -14.48 10.76
N PHE A 93 -0.12 -13.74 9.66
CA PHE A 93 -1.27 -12.88 9.38
C PHE A 93 -1.85 -13.19 7.99
N PRO A 94 -2.77 -14.17 7.88
CA PRO A 94 -3.30 -14.63 6.59
C PRO A 94 -4.17 -13.58 5.86
N TYR A 95 -4.60 -12.53 6.57
CA TYR A 95 -5.34 -11.40 6.02
C TYR A 95 -4.43 -10.32 5.43
N LEU A 96 -3.10 -10.46 5.47
CA LEU A 96 -2.17 -9.53 4.85
C LEU A 96 -2.26 -9.63 3.32
N LYS A 97 -2.74 -8.57 2.66
CA LYS A 97 -2.96 -8.53 1.20
C LYS A 97 -2.06 -7.54 0.49
N VAL A 98 -1.53 -6.56 1.19
CA VAL A 98 -0.82 -5.43 0.60
C VAL A 98 0.53 -5.22 1.26
N ILE A 99 1.55 -4.98 0.45
CA ILE A 99 2.90 -4.61 0.87
C ILE A 99 3.20 -3.22 0.27
N GLY A 100 3.55 -2.29 1.13
CA GLY A 100 4.01 -0.94 0.79
C GLY A 100 5.45 -0.69 1.23
N ILE A 101 6.02 0.41 0.75
CA ILE A 101 7.37 0.91 1.10
C ILE A 101 7.23 2.34 1.59
#